data_AF-A0A0C2IN43-F1
#
_entry.id   AF-A0A0C2IN43-F1
#
_cell.length_a   1.000
_cell.length_b   1.000
_cell.length_c   1.000
_cell.angle_alpha   90.00
_cell.angle_beta   90.00
_cell.angle_gamma   90.00
#
_symmetry.space_group_name_H-M   'P 1'
#
loop_
_entity.id
_entity.type
_entity.pdbx_description
1 polymer ?
#
loop_
_entity_poly.entity_id
_entity_poly.type
_entity_poly.pdbx_seq_one_letter_code
_entity_poly.pdbx_strand_id
1 'polypeptide(L)'
;MPSKPRRTCADKDDLVWEKLDDRIDEWYSPSRVATIRLVKAHTTIPVPHVYHYGMAADNPLGLGPIIIMDYIDHHQNLSRVLMDPARTRNYAARRSWAFDFLWWEYLDEDLFGPSEDQDHKARVAAMTTQQKGLIESFVARKLEEGLNKEIRTWEKEDAVTHLARYLV
;
A
#
# COMPACT_ATOMS: atom_id res chain seq x y z
N MET A 1 -0.46 13.13 19.48
CA MET A 1 -0.56 11.68 19.18
C MET A 1 0.84 11.13 19.21
N PRO A 2 1.12 10.02 19.92
CA PRO A 2 2.43 9.38 19.85
C PRO A 2 2.71 8.93 18.40
N SER A 3 3.98 8.96 17.99
CA SER A 3 4.41 8.55 16.66
C SER A 3 3.98 7.10 16.41
N LYS A 4 3.43 6.84 15.21
CA LYS A 4 3.07 5.47 14.82
C LYS A 4 4.37 4.64 14.76
N PRO A 5 4.45 3.48 15.40
CA PRO A 5 5.61 2.59 15.28
C PRO A 5 5.82 2.23 13.82
N ARG A 6 7.01 2.50 13.26
CA ARG A 6 7.37 2.04 11.92
C ARG A 6 8.18 0.76 12.05
N ARG A 7 7.63 -0.35 11.53
CA ARG A 7 8.32 -1.64 11.45
C ARG A 7 9.38 -1.56 10.35
N THR A 8 10.62 -1.92 10.65
CA THR A 8 11.73 -1.98 9.67
C THR A 8 11.81 -3.32 8.94
N CYS A 9 11.18 -4.35 9.51
CA CYS A 9 10.97 -5.65 8.88
C CYS A 9 9.46 -5.92 8.87
N ALA A 10 8.85 -5.90 7.68
CA ALA A 10 7.59 -6.59 7.52
C ALA A 10 7.95 -8.09 7.55
N ASP A 11 7.74 -8.76 8.69
CA ASP A 11 7.36 -10.18 8.59
C ASP A 11 6.24 -10.18 7.57
N LYS A 12 6.45 -10.88 6.45
CA LYS A 12 5.48 -10.98 5.36
C LYS A 12 4.09 -11.01 5.97
N ASP A 13 3.37 -9.94 5.68
CA ASP A 13 2.03 -9.62 6.15
C ASP A 13 1.04 -10.73 5.72
N ASP A 14 1.49 -11.69 4.91
CA ASP A 14 0.84 -12.90 4.40
C ASP A 14 0.05 -13.68 5.46
N LEU A 15 0.55 -13.89 6.69
CA LEU A 15 -0.20 -14.64 7.72
C LEU A 15 -1.36 -13.85 8.32
N VAL A 16 -1.26 -12.51 8.35
CA VAL A 16 -2.39 -11.65 8.71
C VAL A 16 -3.39 -11.69 7.58
N TRP A 17 -2.96 -11.55 6.32
CA TRP A 17 -3.84 -11.58 5.15
C TRP A 17 -4.54 -12.93 4.95
N GLU A 18 -3.85 -14.05 5.08
CA GLU A 18 -4.41 -15.40 4.93
C GLU A 18 -5.46 -15.70 6.01
N LYS A 19 -5.19 -15.32 7.26
CA LYS A 19 -6.19 -15.44 8.36
C LYS A 19 -7.25 -14.34 8.35
N LEU A 20 -7.01 -13.21 7.68
CA LEU A 20 -8.01 -12.18 7.45
C LEU A 20 -8.96 -12.66 6.36
N ASP A 21 -8.47 -13.23 5.27
CA ASP A 21 -9.26 -13.70 4.12
C ASP A 21 -10.28 -14.76 4.54
N ASP A 22 -9.84 -15.78 5.30
CA ASP A 22 -10.73 -16.83 5.82
C ASP A 22 -11.87 -16.28 6.71
N ARG A 23 -11.66 -15.13 7.37
CA ARG A 23 -12.65 -14.48 8.23
C ARG A 23 -13.42 -13.34 7.54
N ILE A 24 -12.87 -12.81 6.45
CA ILE A 24 -13.47 -11.72 5.69
C ILE A 24 -14.73 -12.23 5.01
N ASP A 25 -14.70 -13.44 4.46
CA ASP A 25 -15.85 -14.00 3.75
C ASP A 25 -17.12 -14.08 4.59
N GLU A 26 -17.00 -14.27 5.92
CA GLU A 26 -18.13 -14.32 6.86
C GLU A 26 -18.72 -12.95 7.24
N TRP A 27 -17.99 -11.86 7.03
CA TRP A 27 -18.40 -10.52 7.49
C TRP A 27 -18.38 -9.46 6.38
N TYR A 28 -17.94 -9.80 5.17
CA TYR A 28 -17.70 -8.85 4.11
C TYR A 28 -18.95 -8.07 3.70
N SER A 29 -20.03 -8.78 3.35
CA SER A 29 -21.27 -8.15 2.89
C SER A 29 -21.98 -7.35 4.00
N PRO A 30 -22.21 -7.90 5.21
CA PRO A 30 -22.80 -7.17 6.33
C PRO A 30 -21.99 -5.93 6.76
N SER A 31 -20.65 -6.03 6.82
CA SER A 31 -19.79 -4.91 7.23
C SER A 31 -19.81 -3.76 6.22
N ARG A 32 -19.78 -4.06 4.92
CA ARG A 32 -19.92 -3.05 3.86
C ARG A 32 -21.28 -2.35 3.92
N VAL A 33 -22.37 -3.10 4.10
CA VAL A 33 -23.72 -2.50 4.22
C VAL A 33 -23.86 -1.65 5.48
N ALA A 34 -23.31 -2.10 6.61
CA ALA A 34 -23.29 -1.31 7.84
C ALA A 34 -22.53 0.01 7.65
N THR A 35 -21.39 -0.03 6.95
CA THR A 35 -20.60 1.16 6.61
C THR A 35 -21.39 2.13 5.74
N ILE A 36 -22.04 1.64 4.67
CA ILE A 36 -22.89 2.46 3.78
C ILE A 36 -24.00 3.14 4.59
N ARG A 37 -24.68 2.41 5.48
CA ARG A 37 -25.73 2.95 6.35
C ARG A 37 -25.21 4.01 7.32
N LEU A 38 -24.03 3.78 7.90
CA LEU A 38 -23.39 4.73 8.82
C LEU A 38 -23.03 6.04 8.10
N VAL A 39 -22.41 5.95 6.92
CA VAL A 39 -22.07 7.13 6.11
C VAL A 39 -23.34 7.91 5.74
N LYS A 40 -24.41 7.20 5.33
CA LYS A 40 -25.71 7.82 5.02
C LYS A 40 -26.31 8.57 6.22
N ALA A 41 -26.20 8.00 7.42
CA ALA A 41 -26.80 8.56 8.63
C ALA A 41 -26.06 9.77 9.18
N HIS A 42 -24.74 9.87 8.92
CA HIS A 42 -23.87 10.85 9.59
C HIS A 42 -23.18 11.83 8.64
N THR A 43 -23.42 11.73 7.34
CA THR A 43 -22.79 12.61 6.35
C THR A 43 -23.78 12.99 5.25
N THR A 44 -23.41 14.01 4.46
CA THR A 44 -24.14 14.39 3.24
C THR A 44 -23.56 13.72 1.99
N ILE A 45 -22.58 12.82 2.16
CA ILE A 45 -21.94 12.13 1.04
C ILE A 45 -22.98 11.20 0.40
N PRO A 46 -23.21 11.30 -0.92
CA PRO A 46 -24.14 10.41 -1.61
C PRO A 46 -23.62 8.98 -1.57
N VAL A 47 -24.44 8.05 -1.09
CA VAL A 47 -24.15 6.62 -1.01
C VAL A 47 -25.33 5.82 -1.56
N PRO A 48 -25.09 4.63 -2.15
CA PRO A 48 -26.12 3.92 -2.90
C PRO A 48 -27.17 3.34 -1.95
N HIS A 49 -28.43 3.26 -2.38
CA HIS A 49 -29.42 2.47 -1.65
C HIS A 49 -29.11 0.98 -1.82
N VAL A 50 -29.12 0.23 -0.72
CA VAL A 50 -28.92 -1.23 -0.73
C VAL A 50 -30.27 -1.92 -0.77
N TYR A 51 -30.57 -2.65 -1.85
CA TYR A 51 -31.80 -3.42 -2.01
C TYR A 51 -31.70 -4.80 -1.37
N HIS A 52 -30.55 -5.46 -1.55
CA HIS A 52 -30.32 -6.80 -1.02
C HIS A 52 -28.83 -7.01 -0.76
N TYR A 53 -28.52 -7.88 0.19
CA TYR A 53 -27.16 -8.32 0.44
C TYR A 53 -27.20 -9.68 1.12
N GLY A 54 -26.21 -10.51 0.85
CA GLY A 54 -26.17 -11.87 1.36
C GLY A 54 -24.76 -12.43 1.34
N MET A 55 -24.60 -13.55 2.02
CA MET A 55 -23.37 -14.32 2.09
C MET A 55 -23.25 -15.26 0.90
N ALA A 56 -22.15 -16.01 0.80
CA ALA A 56 -21.97 -17.00 -0.26
C ALA A 56 -23.14 -18.00 -0.35
N ALA A 57 -23.70 -18.41 0.79
CA ALA A 57 -24.86 -19.31 0.87
C ALA A 57 -26.15 -18.70 0.32
N ASP A 58 -26.28 -17.37 0.33
CA ASP A 58 -27.43 -16.64 -0.20
C ASP A 58 -27.25 -16.28 -1.68
N ASN A 59 -26.05 -16.49 -2.23
CA ASN A 59 -25.74 -16.23 -3.63
C ASN A 59 -26.05 -17.48 -4.48
N PRO A 60 -27.08 -17.47 -5.33
CA PRO A 60 -27.47 -18.63 -6.14
C PRO A 60 -26.41 -19.06 -7.16
N LEU A 61 -25.41 -18.23 -7.42
CA LEU A 61 -24.30 -18.53 -8.33
C LEU A 61 -23.07 -19.13 -7.59
N GLY A 62 -23.07 -19.16 -6.26
CA GLY A 62 -21.95 -19.67 -5.47
C GLY A 62 -20.65 -18.87 -5.59
N LEU A 63 -20.71 -17.63 -6.11
CA LEU A 63 -19.54 -16.77 -6.38
C LEU A 63 -19.08 -15.96 -5.17
N GLY A 64 -19.45 -16.38 -3.95
CA GLY A 64 -19.15 -15.64 -2.72
C GLY A 64 -20.22 -14.61 -2.33
N PRO A 65 -19.92 -13.73 -1.36
CA PRO A 65 -20.85 -12.72 -0.85
C PRO A 65 -21.36 -11.76 -1.93
N ILE A 66 -22.61 -11.32 -1.83
CA ILE A 66 -23.28 -10.47 -2.82
C ILE A 66 -23.91 -9.22 -2.17
N ILE A 67 -23.91 -8.12 -2.92
CA ILE A 67 -24.64 -6.88 -2.59
C ILE A 67 -25.32 -6.37 -3.87
N ILE A 68 -26.61 -6.08 -3.78
CA ILE A 68 -27.42 -5.45 -4.83
C ILE A 68 -27.78 -4.05 -4.33
N MET A 69 -27.34 -3.03 -5.07
CA MET A 69 -27.47 -1.63 -4.68
C MET A 69 -27.61 -0.71 -5.90
N ASP A 70 -28.00 0.54 -5.67
CA ASP A 70 -28.03 1.56 -6.71
C ASP A 70 -26.67 1.72 -7.40
N TYR A 71 -26.72 1.97 -8.71
CA TYR A 71 -25.62 2.59 -9.41
C TYR A 71 -25.67 4.11 -9.16
N ILE A 72 -24.61 4.68 -8.59
CA ILE A 72 -24.46 6.13 -8.53
C ILE A 72 -23.79 6.58 -9.82
N ASP A 73 -24.47 7.43 -10.59
CA ASP A 73 -23.86 8.02 -11.77
C ASP A 73 -22.66 8.88 -11.37
N HIS A 74 -21.55 8.67 -12.06
CA HIS A 74 -20.28 9.32 -11.78
C HIS A 74 -19.46 9.44 -13.06
N HIS A 75 -18.77 10.57 -13.21
CA HIS A 75 -17.94 10.82 -14.38
C HIS A 75 -16.73 9.87 -14.49
N GLN A 76 -16.10 9.54 -13.36
CA GLN A 76 -14.97 8.60 -13.28
C GLN A 76 -14.71 8.15 -11.84
N ASN A 77 -14.07 6.99 -11.67
CA ASN A 77 -13.68 6.49 -10.35
C ASN A 77 -12.34 7.09 -9.88
N LEU A 78 -12.12 7.11 -8.57
CA LEU A 78 -10.91 7.66 -7.97
C LEU A 78 -9.66 6.89 -8.41
N SER A 79 -9.75 5.56 -8.57
CA SER A 79 -8.62 4.75 -9.03
C SER A 79 -8.11 5.20 -10.39
N ARG A 80 -8.99 5.50 -11.35
CA ARG A 80 -8.60 6.01 -12.67
C ARG A 80 -7.97 7.40 -12.60
N VAL A 81 -8.44 8.26 -11.69
CA VAL A 81 -7.80 9.56 -11.41
C VAL A 81 -6.42 9.38 -10.79
N LEU A 82 -6.24 8.38 -9.93
CA LEU A 82 -4.97 8.01 -9.32
C LEU A 82 -4.05 7.20 -10.25
N MET A 83 -4.54 6.81 -11.43
CA MET A 83 -3.75 6.21 -12.50
C MET A 83 -3.37 7.23 -13.57
N ASP A 84 -3.79 8.49 -13.45
CA ASP A 84 -3.31 9.59 -14.30
C ASP A 84 -1.87 9.93 -13.90
N PRO A 85 -0.86 9.62 -14.74
CA PRO A 85 0.54 9.77 -14.36
C PRO A 85 0.88 11.17 -13.86
N ALA A 86 0.25 12.22 -14.41
CA ALA A 86 0.50 13.61 -14.00
C ALA A 86 0.03 13.91 -12.57
N ARG A 87 -1.04 13.26 -12.11
CA ARG A 87 -1.59 13.43 -10.75
C ARG A 87 -0.92 12.49 -9.76
N THR A 88 -0.54 11.31 -10.22
CA THR A 88 0.07 10.24 -9.41
C THR A 88 1.47 10.59 -8.92
N ARG A 89 2.31 11.27 -9.72
CA ARG A 89 3.70 11.59 -9.27
C ARG A 89 3.74 12.42 -7.99
N ASN A 90 2.88 13.44 -7.91
CA ASN A 90 2.83 14.32 -6.73
C ASN A 90 2.28 13.60 -5.49
N TYR A 91 1.35 12.66 -5.68
CA TYR A 91 0.77 11.87 -4.59
C TYR A 91 1.73 10.76 -4.11
N ALA A 92 2.33 10.01 -5.03
CA ALA A 92 3.28 8.93 -4.77
C ALA A 92 4.54 9.43 -4.04
N ALA A 93 5.16 10.50 -4.55
CA ALA A 93 6.41 11.02 -4.03
C ALA A 93 6.30 11.60 -2.60
N ARG A 94 5.09 11.96 -2.16
CA ARG A 94 4.91 12.68 -0.89
C ARG A 94 4.44 11.82 0.27
N ARG A 95 3.81 10.65 0.05
CA ARG A 95 2.99 10.06 1.13
C ARG A 95 2.75 8.55 1.22
N SER A 96 3.41 7.62 0.51
CA SER A 96 2.93 6.23 0.67
C SER A 96 3.87 5.07 0.38
N TRP A 97 3.58 3.98 1.09
CA TRP A 97 3.84 2.57 0.81
C TRP A 97 3.66 2.16 -0.67
N ALA A 98 2.82 2.87 -1.42
CA ALA A 98 2.64 2.67 -2.86
C ALA A 98 3.74 3.31 -3.74
N PHE A 99 4.72 4.04 -3.16
CA PHE A 99 5.79 4.67 -3.93
C PHE A 99 6.54 3.66 -4.78
N ASP A 100 6.87 2.49 -4.22
CA ASP A 100 7.63 1.45 -4.94
C ASP A 100 6.87 0.96 -6.18
N PHE A 101 5.62 0.55 -6.02
CA PHE A 101 4.74 0.16 -7.15
C PHE A 101 4.59 1.28 -8.19
N LEU A 102 4.29 2.50 -7.74
CA LEU A 102 4.07 3.63 -8.65
C LEU A 102 5.35 4.10 -9.35
N TRP A 103 6.52 3.92 -8.70
CA TRP A 103 7.81 4.24 -9.28
C TRP A 103 8.09 3.33 -10.46
N TRP A 104 8.06 2.01 -10.25
CA TRP A 104 8.40 1.03 -11.27
C TRP A 104 7.40 1.01 -12.42
N GLU A 105 6.10 1.12 -12.12
CA GLU A 105 5.06 1.01 -13.14
C GLU A 105 4.88 2.29 -13.99
N TYR A 106 5.11 3.49 -13.41
CA TYR A 106 4.72 4.74 -14.07
C TYR A 106 5.77 5.86 -14.09
N LEU A 107 6.80 5.84 -13.23
CA LEU A 107 7.74 6.95 -13.12
C LEU A 107 9.12 6.64 -13.69
N ASP A 108 9.59 5.41 -13.54
CA ASP A 108 10.96 5.03 -13.88
C ASP A 108 11.23 5.22 -15.38
N GLU A 109 10.40 4.65 -16.25
CA GLU A 109 10.59 4.77 -17.70
C GLU A 109 10.33 6.18 -18.23
N ASP A 110 9.34 6.87 -17.69
CA ASP A 110 9.00 8.26 -18.03
C ASP A 110 10.18 9.22 -17.74
N LEU A 111 10.94 8.98 -16.67
CA LEU A 111 12.02 9.86 -16.23
C LEU A 111 13.40 9.44 -16.73
N PHE A 112 13.67 8.13 -16.84
CA PHE A 112 14.99 7.57 -17.11
C PHE A 112 15.07 6.73 -18.40
N GLY A 113 13.99 6.67 -19.17
CA GLY A 113 13.89 5.88 -20.40
C GLY A 113 13.64 4.39 -20.13
N PRO A 114 13.54 3.55 -21.17
CA PRO A 114 13.17 2.14 -21.02
C PRO A 114 14.01 1.39 -19.97
N SER A 115 13.37 0.54 -19.18
CA SER A 115 14.06 -0.37 -18.24
C SER A 115 13.74 -1.81 -18.60
N GLU A 116 14.76 -2.65 -18.75
CA GLU A 116 14.53 -4.09 -18.81
C GLU A 116 13.88 -4.56 -17.50
N ASP A 117 12.73 -5.23 -17.63
CA ASP A 117 11.97 -5.90 -16.57
C ASP A 117 11.47 -5.02 -15.40
N GLN A 118 11.43 -3.68 -15.55
CA GLN A 118 11.14 -2.76 -14.44
C GLN A 118 11.98 -3.05 -13.17
N ASP A 119 13.21 -3.55 -13.36
CA ASP A 119 14.07 -3.99 -12.27
C ASP A 119 15.11 -2.91 -11.89
N HIS A 120 15.44 -2.85 -10.60
CA HIS A 120 16.39 -1.89 -10.03
C HIS A 120 17.82 -2.01 -10.59
N LYS A 121 18.20 -3.14 -11.19
CA LYS A 121 19.57 -3.41 -11.65
C LYS A 121 20.06 -2.41 -12.69
N ALA A 122 19.22 -2.05 -13.67
CA ALA A 122 19.56 -1.08 -14.70
C ALA A 122 19.83 0.31 -14.10
N ARG A 123 19.08 0.68 -13.05
CA ARG A 123 19.23 1.96 -12.34
C ARG A 123 20.41 1.96 -11.38
N VAL A 124 20.69 0.84 -10.72
CA VAL A 124 21.91 0.66 -9.92
C VAL A 124 23.15 0.82 -10.79
N ALA A 125 23.14 0.32 -12.03
CA ALA A 125 24.27 0.48 -12.94
C ALA A 125 24.64 1.96 -13.18
N ALA A 126 23.64 2.85 -13.25
CA ALA A 126 23.79 4.29 -13.44
C ALA A 126 24.30 5.06 -12.20
N MET A 127 24.41 4.40 -11.04
CA MET A 127 24.90 5.03 -9.80
C MET A 127 26.43 5.13 -9.78
N THR A 128 26.94 6.14 -9.08
CA THR A 128 28.38 6.28 -8.80
C THR A 128 28.89 5.17 -7.88
N THR A 129 30.19 4.88 -7.94
CA THR A 129 30.84 3.89 -7.05
C THR A 129 30.61 4.21 -5.58
N GLN A 130 30.63 5.48 -5.20
CA GLN A 130 30.37 5.92 -3.83
C GLN A 130 28.92 5.58 -3.42
N GLN A 131 27.94 5.90 -4.25
CA GLN A 131 26.53 5.60 -3.97
C GLN A 131 26.27 4.09 -3.87
N LYS A 132 26.90 3.29 -4.73
CA LYS A 132 26.81 1.82 -4.68
C LYS A 132 27.35 1.29 -3.34
N GLY A 133 28.55 1.73 -2.93
CA GLY A 133 29.14 1.32 -1.66
C GLY A 133 28.30 1.70 -0.44
N LEU A 134 27.66 2.89 -0.46
CA LEU A 134 26.72 3.30 0.58
C LEU A 134 25.50 2.37 0.66
N ILE A 135 24.86 2.07 -0.49
CA ILE A 135 23.71 1.16 -0.55
C ILE A 135 24.09 -0.24 -0.08
N GLU A 136 25.22 -0.78 -0.54
CA GLU A 136 25.69 -2.11 -0.13
C GLU A 136 25.91 -2.19 1.38
N SER A 137 26.56 -1.19 1.97
CA SER A 137 26.77 -1.12 3.42
C SER A 137 25.45 -1.03 4.21
N PHE A 138 24.47 -0.30 3.66
CA PHE A 138 23.14 -0.18 4.23
C PHE A 138 22.36 -1.49 4.16
N VAL A 139 22.34 -2.14 2.99
CA VAL A 139 21.63 -3.40 2.75
C VAL A 139 22.22 -4.52 3.59
N ALA A 140 23.55 -4.67 3.62
CA ALA A 140 24.22 -5.69 4.43
C ALA A 140 23.84 -5.59 5.91
N ARG A 141 23.83 -4.37 6.45
CA ARG A 141 23.41 -4.13 7.84
C ARG A 141 21.93 -4.39 8.05
N LYS A 142 21.06 -3.98 7.11
CA LYS A 142 19.62 -4.26 7.20
C LYS A 142 19.33 -5.77 7.19
N LEU A 143 20.09 -6.55 6.43
CA LEU A 143 20.01 -8.02 6.43
C LEU A 143 20.44 -8.59 7.79
N GLU A 144 21.53 -8.11 8.37
CA GLU A 144 21.99 -8.48 9.72
C GLU A 144 20.96 -8.13 10.80
N GLU A 145 20.42 -6.91 10.79
CA GLU A 145 19.35 -6.48 11.70
C GLU A 145 18.07 -7.31 11.52
N GLY A 146 17.76 -7.71 10.28
CA GLY A 146 16.62 -8.55 9.95
C GLY A 146 16.69 -9.96 10.54
N LEU A 147 17.89 -10.48 10.83
CA LEU A 147 18.06 -11.78 11.49
C LEU A 147 17.52 -11.77 12.92
N ASN A 148 17.59 -10.62 13.60
CA ASN A 148 17.22 -10.51 15.01
C ASN A 148 15.73 -10.21 15.24
N LYS A 149 14.95 -9.90 14.19
CA LYS A 149 13.48 -9.65 14.22
C LYS A 149 12.98 -8.71 15.34
N GLU A 150 13.87 -7.93 15.96
CA GLU A 150 13.51 -7.06 17.07
C GLU A 150 12.67 -5.88 16.58
N ILE A 151 11.57 -5.62 17.29
CA ILE A 151 10.72 -4.45 17.03
C ILE A 151 11.41 -3.23 17.66
N ARG A 152 11.98 -2.35 16.83
CA ARG A 152 12.58 -1.10 17.28
C ARG A 152 11.60 0.07 17.15
N THR A 153 11.37 0.77 18.26
CA THR A 153 10.71 2.08 18.27
C THR A 153 11.76 3.16 18.00
N TRP A 154 11.45 4.08 17.09
CA TRP A 154 12.37 5.15 16.69
C TRP A 154 11.95 6.48 17.32
N GLU A 155 12.83 7.07 18.12
CA GLU A 155 12.77 8.51 18.41
C GLU A 155 13.53 9.30 17.34
N LYS A 156 13.24 10.61 17.26
CA LYS A 156 13.79 11.47 16.20
C LYS A 156 15.32 11.51 16.25
N GLU A 157 15.87 11.62 17.44
CA GLU A 157 17.31 11.68 17.70
C GLU A 157 18.00 10.36 17.32
N ASP A 158 17.40 9.23 17.69
CA ASP A 158 17.91 7.89 17.35
C ASP A 158 17.93 7.64 15.84
N ALA A 159 16.89 8.09 15.14
CA ALA A 159 16.82 7.99 13.68
C ALA A 159 17.91 8.83 13.00
N VAL A 160 18.18 10.04 13.50
CA VAL A 160 19.25 10.91 12.99
C VAL A 160 20.63 10.30 13.26
N THR A 161 20.86 9.79 14.47
CA THR A 161 22.12 9.11 14.82
C THR A 161 22.32 7.85 13.98
N HIS A 162 21.26 7.09 13.71
CA HIS A 162 21.34 5.91 12.84
C HIS A 162 21.65 6.30 11.40
N LEU A 163 21.00 7.33 10.86
CA LEU A 163 21.26 7.84 9.50
C LEU A 163 22.70 8.34 9.34
N ALA A 164 23.23 9.04 10.35
CA ALA A 164 24.59 9.57 10.33
C ALA A 164 25.67 8.48 10.16
N ARG A 165 25.36 7.22 10.50
CA ARG A 165 26.27 6.07 10.31
C ARG A 165 26.44 5.65 8.84
N TYR A 166 25.61 6.17 7.94
CA TYR A 166 25.65 5.88 6.50
C TYR A 166 26.07 7.09 5.67
N LEU A 167 26.34 8.26 6.27
CA LEU A 167 26.68 9.50 5.57
C LEU A 167 28.19 9.84 5.65
N VAL A 168 29.04 8.82 5.74
CA VAL A 168 30.51 8.97 5.77
C VAL A 168 31.06 9.29 4.39
#